data_AF-A0A6A7BPU2-F1
#
_entry.id   AF-A0A6A7BPU2-F1
#
_cell.length_a   1.000
_cell.length_b   1.000
_cell.length_c   1.000
_cell.angle_alpha   90.00
_cell.angle_beta   90.00
_cell.angle_gamma   90.00
#
_symmetry.space_group_name_H-M   'P 1'
#
loop_
_entity.id
_entity.type
_entity.pdbx_description
1 polymer ?
#
loop_
_entity_poly.entity_id
_entity_poly.type
_entity_poly.pdbx_seq_one_letter_code
_entity_poly.pdbx_strand_id
1 'polypeptide(L)' 'MDAALGELYALIENGIKPNSAATAKKHLVDRTTLYKWFQGLTVGRDTALEARRNLSQEQEEELVSNYLVGYGV' A
#
# COMPACT_ATOMS: atom_id res chain seq x y z
N MET A 1 10.14 7.98 -11.61
CA MET A 1 8.83 7.55 -11.09
C MET A 1 8.21 8.66 -10.24
N ASP A 2 8.94 9.21 -9.27
CA ASP A 2 8.51 10.34 -8.43
C ASP A 2 8.00 11.56 -9.24
N ALA A 3 8.78 11.98 -10.25
CA ALA A 3 8.40 13.07 -11.16
C ALA A 3 7.09 12.82 -11.96
N ALA A 4 6.77 11.57 -12.26
CA ALA A 4 5.55 11.20 -12.99
C ALA A 4 4.31 11.26 -12.10
N LEU A 5 4.45 10.86 -10.82
CA LEU A 5 3.39 11.00 -9.82
C LEU A 5 3.17 12.47 -9.48
N GLY A 6 4.24 13.23 -9.26
CA GLY A 6 4.17 14.67 -8.99
C GLY A 6 3.45 15.44 -10.10
N GLU A 7 3.70 15.11 -11.36
CA GLU A 7 2.98 15.72 -12.50
C GLU A 7 1.49 15.38 -12.50
N LEU A 8 1.11 14.14 -12.16
CA LEU A 8 -0.31 13.76 -12.05
C LEU A 8 -1.03 14.48 -10.90
N TYR A 9 -0.36 14.65 -9.76
CA TYR A 9 -0.92 15.41 -8.63
C TYR A 9 -1.06 16.90 -8.98
N ALA A 10 -0.04 17.50 -9.59
CA ALA A 10 -0.09 18.89 -10.03
C ALA A 10 -1.24 19.16 -11.02
N LEU A 11 -1.55 18.21 -11.91
CA LEU A 11 -2.71 18.32 -12.81
C LEU A 11 -4.03 18.37 -12.03
N ILE A 12 -4.19 17.50 -11.01
CA ILE A 12 -5.37 17.52 -10.13
C ILE A 12 -5.47 18.84 -9.37
N GLU A 13 -4.37 19.32 -8.80
CA GLU A 13 -4.33 20.58 -8.05
C GLU A 13 -4.72 21.79 -8.92
N ASN A 14 -4.42 21.74 -10.21
CA ASN A 14 -4.84 22.75 -11.19
C ASN A 14 -6.25 22.51 -11.76
N GLY A 15 -7.00 21.52 -11.26
CA GLY A 15 -8.34 21.18 -11.74
C GLY A 15 -8.37 20.52 -13.12
N ILE A 16 -7.21 20.07 -13.63
CA ILE A 16 -7.07 19.44 -14.94
C ILE A 16 -7.23 17.93 -14.77
N LYS A 17 -8.03 17.31 -15.64
CA LYS A 17 -8.19 15.85 -15.64
C LYS A 17 -6.84 15.17 -15.93
N PRO A 18 -6.26 14.41 -14.98
CA PRO A 18 -4.95 13.80 -15.16
C PRO A 18 -5.01 12.68 -16.20
N ASN A 19 -4.00 12.58 -17.05
CA ASN A 19 -3.86 11.52 -18.04
C ASN A 19 -2.64 10.65 -17.74
N SER A 20 -2.87 9.58 -16.97
CA SER A 20 -1.82 8.65 -16.57
C SER A 20 -1.11 7.98 -17.76
N ALA A 21 -1.77 7.82 -18.92
CA ALA A 21 -1.13 7.23 -20.09
C ALA A 21 -0.15 8.20 -20.76
N ALA A 22 -0.51 9.48 -20.86
CA ALA A 22 0.35 10.52 -21.40
C ALA A 22 1.57 10.75 -20.49
N THR A 23 1.33 10.87 -19.18
CA THR A 23 2.40 11.06 -18.19
C THR A 23 3.30 9.82 -18.09
N ALA A 24 2.74 8.61 -18.17
CA ALA A 24 3.55 7.39 -18.20
C ALA A 24 4.49 7.34 -19.41
N LYS A 25 3.97 7.66 -20.60
CA LYS A 25 4.76 7.71 -21.83
C LYS A 25 5.85 8.79 -21.77
N LYS A 26 5.53 9.96 -21.25
CA LYS A 26 6.46 11.10 -21.10
C LYS A 26 7.64 10.76 -20.19
N HIS A 27 7.36 10.06 -19.08
CA HIS A 27 8.36 9.73 -18.06
C HIS A 27 8.97 8.32 -18.23
N LEU A 28 8.65 7.62 -19.33
CA LEU A 28 9.10 6.25 -19.62
C LEU A 28 8.84 5.27 -18.47
N VAL A 29 7.70 5.42 -17.79
CA VAL A 29 7.27 4.53 -16.70
C VAL A 29 6.12 3.64 -17.15
N ASP A 30 6.01 2.46 -16.54
CA ASP A 30 4.88 1.58 -16.79
C ASP A 30 3.56 2.23 -16.36
N ARG A 31 2.60 2.27 -17.29
CA ARG A 31 1.29 2.92 -17.07
C ARG A 31 0.53 2.25 -15.94
N THR A 32 0.53 0.92 -15.88
CA THR A 32 -0.24 0.16 -14.89
C THR A 32 0.28 0.42 -13.49
N THR A 33 1.59 0.47 -13.36
CA THR A 33 2.30 0.82 -12.14
C THR A 33 1.97 2.26 -11.75
N LEU A 34 2.20 3.24 -12.63
CA LEU A 34 1.89 4.65 -12.33
C LEU A 34 0.43 4.85 -11.89
N TYR A 35 -0.52 4.19 -12.55
CA TYR A 35 -1.94 4.26 -12.20
C TYR A 35 -2.25 3.67 -10.82
N LYS A 36 -1.71 2.49 -10.50
CA LYS A 36 -1.89 1.85 -9.18
C LYS A 36 -1.36 2.73 -8.05
N TRP A 37 -0.20 3.35 -8.27
CA TRP A 37 0.41 4.24 -7.29
C TRP A 37 -0.38 5.54 -7.13
N PHE A 38 -0.84 6.13 -8.23
CA PHE A 38 -1.68 7.32 -8.21
C PHE A 38 -3.04 7.08 -7.52
N GLN A 39 -3.59 5.87 -7.63
CA GLN A 39 -4.81 5.46 -6.92
C GLN A 39 -4.58 5.02 -5.46
N GLY A 40 -3.35 5.09 -4.94
CA GLY A 40 -3.04 4.71 -3.57
C GLY A 40 -3.09 3.20 -3.29
N LEU A 41 -3.19 2.34 -4.31
CA LEU A 41 -3.30 0.89 -4.16
C LEU A 41 -2.02 0.21 -3.65
N THR A 42 -0.91 0.96 -3.50
CA THR A 42 0.31 0.46 -2.84
C THR A 42 0.33 0.70 -1.34
N VAL A 43 -0.44 1.66 -0.80
CA VAL A 43 -0.58 1.83 0.65
C VAL A 43 -1.26 0.59 1.25
N GLY A 44 -2.25 0.02 0.54
CA GLY A 44 -2.93 -1.18 1.00
C GLY A 44 -2.09 -2.46 0.99
N ARG A 45 -0.98 -2.55 0.24
CA ARG A 45 -0.20 -3.80 0.18
C ARG A 45 0.79 -3.90 1.33
N ASP A 46 1.48 -2.81 1.67
CA ASP A 46 2.34 -2.75 2.85
C ASP A 46 1.48 -2.77 4.13
N THR A 47 0.41 -1.97 4.21
CA THR A 47 -0.48 -1.98 5.38
C THR A 47 -1.23 -3.32 5.53
N ALA A 48 -1.65 -3.99 4.45
CA ALA A 48 -2.24 -5.34 4.58
C ALA A 48 -1.21 -6.41 4.92
N LEU A 49 0.05 -6.27 4.48
CA LEU A 49 1.14 -7.17 4.86
C LEU A 49 1.52 -6.97 6.34
N GLU A 50 1.60 -5.73 6.79
CA GLU A 50 1.89 -5.34 8.18
C GLU A 50 0.74 -5.73 9.12
N ALA A 51 -0.52 -5.52 8.71
CA ALA A 51 -1.69 -6.02 9.43
C ALA A 51 -1.73 -7.55 9.51
N ARG A 52 -1.34 -8.27 8.44
CA ARG A 52 -1.18 -9.74 8.48
C ARG A 52 -0.08 -10.19 9.43
N ARG A 53 0.98 -9.40 9.57
CA ARG A 53 2.13 -9.72 10.43
C ARG A 53 1.81 -9.47 11.91
N ASN A 54 1.13 -8.36 12.21
CA ASN A 54 0.69 -8.02 13.57
C ASN A 54 -0.40 -8.97 14.09
N LEU A 55 -1.38 -9.33 13.25
CA LEU A 55 -2.39 -10.34 13.59
C LEU A 55 -1.76 -11.69 13.97
N SER A 56 -0.66 -12.07 13.32
CA SER A 56 0.03 -13.34 13.60
C SER A 56 0.78 -13.33 14.93
N GLN A 57 1.28 -12.18 15.41
CA GLN A 57 1.95 -12.09 16.71
C GLN A 57 0.94 -12.04 17.87
N GLU A 58 -0.12 -11.24 17.75
CA GLU A 58 -1.17 -11.18 18.80
C GLU A 58 -1.87 -12.53 18.96
N GLN A 59 -2.13 -13.27 17.87
CA GLN A 59 -2.69 -14.62 17.95
C GLN A 59 -1.70 -15.66 18.49
N GLU A 60 -0.39 -15.51 18.23
CA GLU A 60 0.64 -16.42 18.75
C GLU A 60 0.87 -16.18 20.26
N GLU A 61 0.87 -14.93 20.74
CA GLU A 61 0.93 -14.61 22.18
C GLU A 61 -0.33 -15.07 22.93
N GLU A 62 -1.53 -14.92 22.35
CA GLU A 62 -2.78 -15.42 22.95
C GLU A 62 -2.78 -16.95 23.06
N LEU A 63 -2.27 -17.66 22.05
CA LEU A 63 -2.11 -19.12 22.06
C LEU A 63 -1.08 -19.58 23.10
N VAL A 64 0.06 -18.91 23.22
CA VAL A 64 1.09 -19.24 24.23
C VAL A 64 0.59 -18.96 25.65
N SER A 65 -0.14 -17.85 25.85
CA SER A 65 -0.77 -17.53 27.13
C SER A 65 -1.82 -18.56 27.53
N ASN A 66 -2.66 -19.03 26.60
CA ASN A 66 -3.65 -20.08 26.89
C ASN A 66 -3.02 -21.46 27.13
N TYR A 67 -1.91 -21.78 26.47
CA TYR A 67 -1.23 -23.08 26.66
C TYR A 67 -0.50 -23.19 28.01
N LEU A 68 -0.02 -22.07 28.57
CA LEU A 68 0.63 -22.02 29.89
C LEU A 68 -0.36 -22.04 31.06
N VAL A 69 -1.63 -21.69 30.85
CA VAL A 69 -2.68 -21.75 31.88
C VAL A 69 -3.28 -23.16 32.02
N GLY A 70 -3.06 -24.05 31.04
CA GLY A 70 -3.64 -25.41 31.01
C GLY A 70 -2.89 -26.50 31.80
N TYR A 71 -1.70 -26.24 32.35
CA TYR A 71 -0.89 -27.22 33.09
C TYR A 71 -0.46 -26.69 34.47
N GLY A 72 -1.44 -26.29 35.28
CA GLY A 72 -1.16 -25.73 36.62
C GLY A 72 -2.31 -25.89 37.61
N VAL A 73 -2.76 -27.13 37.84
CA VAL A 73 -3.31 -27.62 39.13
C VAL A 73 -2.84 -29.05 39.34
#